data_AF-A0A183EHG1-F1
#
_entry.id   AF-A0A183EHG1-F1
#
_cell.length_a   1.000
_cell.length_b   1.000
_cell.length_c   1.000
_cell.angle_alpha   90.00
_cell.angle_beta   90.00
_cell.angle_gamma   90.00
#
_symmetry.space_group_name_H-M   'P 1'
#
loop_
_entity.id
_entity.type
_entity.pdbx_description
1 polymer ?
#
loop_
_entity_poly.entity_id
_entity_poly.type
_entity_poly.pdbx_seq_one_letter_code
_entity_poly.pdbx_strand_id
1 'polypeptide(L)'
;MLDGELQDEAKAKAVNEIIAELITKHKDGKDVDLNRLKCIVSSRHGLSHQPKLVDIIAAVPAEHRSWLLPKLKAKPIRTASGIAIVAVMCKPHRCPHINFTGNICVYCPGGPDSDFEYSTQSYTGYEPTSMRAIRARYNPFLQTRSRITQLMQLGHNVDKIEFIVMGGTFMSLPEDYRDYFIRNLHDALSGHISTNVAEAVAFSERSRVKCIGITIETRPDYCQPKHLDEMLSYGCTRLEIGVQSTYEDVARDTNRGHTVCLHATFIVLILS
;
A
#
# COMPACT_ATOMS: atom_id res chain seq x y z
N MET A 1 0.15 -32.55 -8.89
CA MET A 1 0.98 -32.42 -7.67
C MET A 1 2.46 -32.60 -8.00
N LEU A 2 2.84 -33.61 -8.80
CA LEU A 2 4.24 -33.87 -9.19
C LEU A 2 4.93 -32.71 -9.99
N ASP A 3 4.21 -32.01 -10.87
CA ASP A 3 4.81 -30.91 -11.66
C ASP A 3 5.15 -29.66 -10.83
N GLY A 4 4.48 -29.45 -9.69
CA GLY A 4 4.73 -28.31 -8.80
C GLY A 4 6.03 -28.47 -8.00
N GLU A 5 6.27 -29.67 -7.48
CA GLU A 5 7.48 -29.99 -6.71
C GLU A 5 8.74 -29.97 -7.59
N LEU A 6 8.66 -30.45 -8.84
CA LEU A 6 9.77 -30.35 -9.79
C LEU A 6 10.11 -28.89 -10.15
N GLN A 7 9.09 -28.02 -10.33
CA GLN A 7 9.30 -26.59 -10.57
C GLN A 7 9.96 -25.91 -9.36
N ASP A 8 9.57 -26.27 -8.14
CA ASP A 8 10.14 -25.69 -6.92
C ASP A 8 11.60 -26.12 -6.69
N GLU A 9 11.95 -27.39 -6.96
CA GLU A 9 13.34 -27.84 -6.93
C GLU A 9 14.20 -27.15 -8.00
N ALA A 10 13.69 -27.05 -9.23
CA ALA A 10 14.37 -26.35 -10.32
C ALA A 10 14.59 -24.87 -9.99
N LYS A 11 13.60 -24.25 -9.34
CA LYS A 11 13.69 -22.87 -8.87
C LYS A 11 14.76 -22.69 -7.79
N ALA A 12 14.84 -23.60 -6.82
CA ALA A 12 15.88 -23.56 -5.79
C ALA A 12 17.28 -23.71 -6.39
N LYS A 13 17.46 -24.64 -7.34
CA LYS A 13 18.73 -24.82 -8.07
C LYS A 13 19.11 -23.57 -8.87
N ALA A 14 18.16 -22.97 -9.58
CA ALA A 14 18.36 -21.73 -10.33
C ALA A 14 18.78 -20.56 -9.43
N VAL A 15 18.13 -20.40 -8.27
CA VAL A 15 18.48 -19.34 -7.31
C VAL A 15 19.91 -19.53 -6.77
N ASN A 16 20.29 -20.75 -6.43
CA ASN A 16 21.65 -21.04 -5.96
C ASN A 16 22.71 -20.77 -7.04
N GLU A 17 22.44 -21.10 -8.30
CA GLU A 17 23.33 -20.80 -9.42
C GLU A 17 23.49 -19.28 -9.63
N ILE A 18 22.40 -18.52 -9.57
CA ILE A 18 22.44 -17.05 -9.64
C ILE A 18 23.35 -16.48 -8.56
N ILE A 19 23.24 -16.97 -7.31
CA ILE A 19 24.05 -16.49 -6.19
C ILE A 19 25.52 -16.84 -6.37
N ALA A 20 25.83 -18.08 -6.78
CA ALA A 20 27.20 -18.52 -7.03
C ALA A 20 27.88 -17.66 -8.12
N GLU A 21 27.16 -17.35 -9.19
CA GLU A 21 27.69 -16.52 -10.27
C GLU A 21 27.86 -15.05 -9.85
N LEU A 22 26.95 -14.51 -9.03
CA LEU A 22 27.09 -13.19 -8.43
C LEU A 22 28.33 -13.09 -7.53
N ILE A 23 28.61 -14.12 -6.72
CA ILE A 23 29.80 -14.17 -5.86
C ILE A 23 31.08 -14.21 -6.70
N THR A 24 31.09 -15.03 -7.75
CA THR A 24 32.25 -15.20 -8.62
C THR A 24 32.57 -13.91 -9.36
N LYS A 25 31.57 -13.28 -9.99
CA LYS A 25 31.75 -12.01 -10.71
C LYS A 25 32.11 -10.85 -9.78
N HIS A 26 31.63 -10.86 -8.53
CA HIS A 26 32.03 -9.87 -7.55
C HIS A 26 33.51 -9.99 -7.16
N LYS A 27 34.02 -11.22 -6.95
CA LYS A 27 35.45 -11.46 -6.70
C LYS A 27 36.31 -11.00 -7.88
N ASP A 28 35.81 -11.14 -9.11
CA ASP A 28 36.47 -10.67 -10.33
C ASP A 28 36.34 -9.16 -10.57
N GLY A 29 35.64 -8.41 -9.70
CA GLY A 29 35.45 -6.97 -9.83
C GLY A 29 34.56 -6.53 -11.00
N LYS A 30 33.77 -7.45 -11.60
CA LYS A 30 32.90 -7.15 -12.73
C LYS A 30 31.51 -6.73 -12.27
N ASP A 31 30.94 -5.75 -12.96
CA ASP A 31 29.54 -5.38 -12.76
C ASP A 31 28.60 -6.42 -13.40
N VAL A 32 27.46 -6.67 -12.77
CA VAL A 32 26.54 -7.74 -13.18
C VAL A 32 25.14 -7.20 -13.39
N ASP A 33 24.65 -7.34 -14.63
CA ASP A 33 23.24 -7.13 -14.92
C ASP A 33 22.43 -8.32 -14.36
N LEU A 34 21.75 -8.07 -13.25
CA LEU A 34 20.92 -9.05 -12.55
C LEU A 34 19.76 -9.56 -13.44
N ASN A 35 19.15 -8.70 -14.25
CA ASN A 35 18.01 -9.09 -15.08
C ASN A 35 18.46 -10.06 -16.18
N ARG A 36 19.60 -9.76 -16.81
CA ARG A 36 20.19 -10.65 -17.82
C ARG A 36 20.60 -11.99 -17.21
N LEU A 37 21.24 -11.97 -16.04
CA LEU A 37 21.62 -13.20 -15.34
C LEU A 37 20.40 -14.06 -15.00
N LYS A 38 19.33 -13.45 -14.49
CA LYS A 38 18.06 -14.14 -14.23
C LYS A 38 17.46 -14.77 -15.48
N CYS A 39 17.46 -14.08 -16.62
CA CYS A 39 16.98 -14.64 -17.89
C CYS A 39 17.77 -15.90 -18.28
N ILE A 40 19.10 -15.82 -18.27
CA ILE A 40 19.99 -16.91 -18.68
C ILE A 40 19.77 -18.14 -17.80
N VAL A 41 19.81 -17.97 -16.48
CA VAL A 41 19.67 -19.08 -15.54
C VAL A 41 18.25 -19.64 -15.58
N SER A 42 17.21 -18.81 -15.70
CA SER A 42 15.83 -19.29 -15.83
C SER A 42 15.62 -20.14 -17.08
N SER A 43 16.23 -19.75 -18.20
CA SER A 43 16.18 -20.52 -19.44
C SER A 43 16.91 -21.85 -19.33
N ARG A 44 18.05 -21.91 -18.63
CA ARG A 44 18.82 -23.16 -18.43
C ARG A 44 18.09 -24.18 -17.57
N HIS A 45 17.32 -23.72 -16.58
CA HIS A 45 16.54 -24.58 -15.68
C HIS A 45 15.09 -24.80 -16.16
N GLY A 46 14.71 -24.30 -17.34
CA GLY A 46 13.37 -24.48 -17.89
C GLY A 46 12.25 -23.84 -17.04
N LEU A 47 12.57 -22.76 -16.32
CA LEU A 47 11.60 -22.09 -15.46
C LEU A 47 10.55 -21.35 -16.30
N SER A 48 9.28 -21.53 -15.94
CA SER A 48 8.15 -20.82 -16.55
C SER A 48 8.20 -19.32 -16.28
N HIS A 49 8.76 -18.94 -15.13
CA HIS A 49 8.87 -17.55 -14.67
C HIS A 49 10.23 -17.32 -14.03
N GLN A 50 10.75 -16.11 -14.17
CA GLN A 50 12.01 -15.74 -13.52
C GLN A 50 11.88 -15.77 -11.98
N PRO A 51 12.93 -16.19 -11.25
CA PRO A 51 12.96 -16.11 -9.80
C PRO A 51 12.69 -14.68 -9.30
N LYS A 52 11.93 -14.55 -8.21
CA LYS A 52 11.68 -13.22 -7.64
C LYS A 52 12.95 -12.75 -6.94
N LEU A 53 13.16 -11.43 -6.89
CA LEU A 53 14.29 -10.86 -6.15
C LEU A 53 14.25 -11.27 -4.67
N VAL A 54 13.05 -11.39 -4.09
CA VAL A 54 12.84 -11.90 -2.73
C VAL A 54 13.42 -13.30 -2.52
N ASP A 55 13.21 -14.20 -3.47
CA ASP A 55 13.72 -15.58 -3.39
C ASP A 55 15.25 -15.60 -3.44
N ILE A 56 15.85 -14.74 -4.28
CA ILE A 56 17.30 -14.58 -4.38
C ILE A 56 17.88 -14.00 -3.08
N ILE A 57 17.26 -12.95 -2.53
CA ILE A 57 17.68 -12.31 -1.27
C ILE A 57 17.60 -13.31 -0.10
N ALA A 58 16.55 -14.12 -0.04
CA ALA A 58 16.35 -15.11 1.02
C ALA A 58 17.41 -16.22 1.01
N ALA A 59 17.89 -16.61 -0.18
CA ALA A 59 18.89 -17.66 -0.34
C ALA A 59 20.34 -17.19 -0.19
N VAL A 60 20.61 -15.89 0.02
CA VAL A 60 21.98 -15.38 0.21
C VAL A 60 22.60 -15.93 1.50
N PRO A 61 23.77 -16.61 1.43
CA PRO A 61 24.49 -17.09 2.62
C PRO A 61 24.87 -15.96 3.58
N ALA A 62 24.87 -16.24 4.88
CA ALA A 62 25.16 -15.25 5.93
C ALA A 62 26.54 -14.56 5.74
N GLU A 63 27.53 -15.32 5.25
CA GLU A 63 28.90 -14.87 4.97
C GLU A 63 28.99 -13.76 3.92
N HIS A 64 28.05 -13.75 2.97
CA HIS A 64 28.05 -12.82 1.83
C HIS A 64 26.99 -11.73 1.97
N ARG A 65 26.19 -11.79 3.04
CA ARG A 65 25.04 -10.92 3.28
C ARG A 65 25.45 -9.45 3.44
N SER A 66 26.63 -9.17 3.99
CA SER A 66 27.12 -7.81 4.28
C SER A 66 27.38 -6.97 3.02
N TRP A 67 27.88 -7.57 1.94
CA TRP A 67 28.22 -6.87 0.70
C TRP A 67 27.27 -7.17 -0.46
N LEU A 68 26.60 -8.33 -0.48
CA LEU A 68 25.69 -8.71 -1.55
C LEU A 68 24.28 -8.11 -1.36
N LEU A 69 23.76 -8.02 -0.13
CA LEU A 69 22.45 -7.40 0.11
C LEU A 69 22.39 -5.93 -0.33
N PRO A 70 23.36 -5.05 -0.03
CA PRO A 70 23.31 -3.66 -0.48
C PRO A 70 23.23 -3.54 -2.01
N LYS A 71 23.85 -4.45 -2.75
CA LYS A 71 23.82 -4.49 -4.23
C LYS A 71 22.51 -5.07 -4.79
N LEU A 72 21.92 -6.04 -4.08
CA LEU A 72 20.66 -6.68 -4.47
C LEU A 72 19.42 -5.89 -4.05
N LYS A 73 19.52 -5.03 -3.03
CA LYS A 73 18.44 -4.10 -2.70
C LYS A 73 18.14 -3.27 -3.95
N ALA A 74 16.91 -3.40 -4.44
CA ALA A 74 16.42 -2.55 -5.52
C ALA A 74 16.73 -1.09 -5.18
N LYS A 75 17.13 -0.29 -6.20
CA LYS A 75 17.43 1.15 -6.13
C LYS A 75 16.75 1.77 -4.91
N PRO A 76 17.45 2.51 -4.03
CA PRO A 76 16.83 3.07 -2.82
C PRO A 76 15.51 3.76 -3.18
N ILE A 77 14.40 3.08 -2.92
CA ILE A 77 13.08 3.49 -3.41
C ILE A 77 12.62 4.58 -2.46
N ARG A 78 13.12 5.82 -2.64
CA ARG A 78 12.72 7.03 -1.90
C ARG A 78 12.54 6.87 -0.38
N THR A 79 13.17 5.86 0.22
CA THR A 79 13.15 5.55 1.66
C THR A 79 14.44 6.07 2.31
N ALA A 80 14.98 7.18 1.78
CA ALA A 80 16.10 7.89 2.38
C ALA A 80 15.76 8.38 3.81
N SER A 81 14.48 8.58 4.11
CA SER A 81 13.99 8.99 5.45
C SER A 81 13.75 7.81 6.41
N GLY A 82 13.92 6.56 5.99
CA GLY A 82 13.69 5.38 6.85
C GLY A 82 12.22 5.14 7.25
N ILE A 83 11.25 5.75 6.57
CA ILE A 83 9.81 5.55 6.80
C ILE A 83 9.23 4.70 5.65
N ALA A 84 8.66 3.55 6.00
CA ALA A 84 8.01 2.65 5.07
C ALA A 84 6.56 3.08 4.80
N ILE A 85 6.24 3.41 3.56
CA ILE A 85 4.88 3.79 3.15
C ILE A 85 4.04 2.53 2.88
N VAL A 86 2.93 2.40 3.59
CA VAL A 86 1.98 1.30 3.47
C VAL A 86 0.62 1.84 3.04
N ALA A 87 0.36 1.77 1.73
CA ALA A 87 -0.93 2.14 1.17
C ALA A 87 -1.92 0.96 1.25
N VAL A 88 -3.10 1.23 1.82
CA VAL A 88 -4.19 0.27 2.05
C VAL A 88 -5.49 0.82 1.46
N MET A 89 -6.36 -0.07 0.98
CA MET A 89 -7.66 0.32 0.44
C MET A 89 -8.79 -0.15 1.33
N CYS A 90 -9.77 0.72 1.58
CA CYS A 90 -11.02 0.33 2.22
C CYS A 90 -11.91 -0.48 1.26
N LYS A 91 -12.99 -1.08 1.79
CA LYS A 91 -13.95 -1.83 0.97
C LYS A 91 -14.49 -0.97 -0.19
N PRO A 92 -14.70 -1.56 -1.38
CA PRO A 92 -15.46 -0.91 -2.44
C PRO A 92 -16.83 -0.47 -1.93
N HIS A 93 -17.17 0.80 -2.17
CA HIS A 93 -18.45 1.39 -1.81
C HIS A 93 -18.77 2.52 -2.79
N ARG A 94 -20.07 2.81 -2.93
CA ARG A 94 -20.54 3.90 -3.78
C ARG A 94 -20.19 5.24 -3.15
N CYS A 95 -19.83 6.21 -3.99
CA CYS A 95 -19.59 7.56 -3.53
C CYS A 95 -20.90 8.21 -3.03
N PRO A 96 -20.94 8.84 -1.85
CA PRO A 96 -22.16 9.37 -1.25
C PRO A 96 -22.87 10.43 -2.08
N HIS A 97 -22.14 11.16 -2.95
CA HIS A 97 -22.77 12.21 -3.76
C HIS A 97 -23.76 11.71 -4.79
N ILE A 98 -23.66 10.44 -5.18
CA ILE A 98 -24.61 9.82 -6.11
C ILE A 98 -26.07 9.94 -5.62
N ASN A 99 -26.28 10.00 -4.30
CA ASN A 99 -27.62 10.11 -3.71
C ASN A 99 -28.28 11.46 -3.99
N PHE A 100 -27.49 12.51 -4.26
CA PHE A 100 -28.01 13.86 -4.51
C PHE A 100 -27.74 14.38 -5.92
N THR A 101 -26.67 13.92 -6.58
CA THR A 101 -26.37 14.26 -7.98
C THR A 101 -26.92 13.26 -8.99
N GLY A 102 -27.34 12.07 -8.55
CA GLY A 102 -27.84 10.99 -9.39
C GLY A 102 -26.75 10.15 -10.07
N ASN A 103 -25.55 10.70 -10.30
CA ASN A 103 -24.43 10.04 -10.98
C ASN A 103 -23.09 10.32 -10.28
N ILE A 104 -22.06 9.53 -10.60
CA ILE A 104 -20.67 9.75 -10.18
C ILE A 104 -20.01 10.92 -10.94
N CYS A 105 -18.79 11.30 -10.54
CA CYS A 105 -17.99 12.30 -11.25
C CYS A 105 -17.62 11.80 -12.65
N VAL A 106 -17.67 12.68 -13.66
CA VAL A 106 -17.53 12.34 -15.09
C VAL A 106 -16.24 11.58 -15.42
N TYR A 107 -15.14 11.91 -14.76
CA TYR A 107 -13.82 11.34 -15.01
C TYR A 107 -13.46 10.16 -14.08
N CYS A 108 -14.40 9.69 -13.26
CA CYS A 108 -14.13 8.61 -12.30
C CYS A 108 -14.21 7.25 -13.02
N PRO A 109 -13.09 6.51 -13.18
CA PRO A 109 -13.08 5.34 -14.07
C PRO A 109 -13.74 4.10 -13.47
N GLY A 110 -13.53 3.85 -12.17
CA GLY A 110 -13.92 2.60 -11.51
C GLY A 110 -14.83 2.78 -10.31
N GLY A 111 -15.08 1.68 -9.61
CA GLY A 111 -16.01 1.59 -8.49
C GLY A 111 -17.05 0.48 -8.68
N PRO A 112 -17.97 0.30 -7.71
CA PRO A 112 -18.94 -0.80 -7.70
C PRO A 112 -19.88 -0.83 -8.92
N ASP A 113 -20.12 0.32 -9.54
CA ASP A 113 -21.04 0.48 -10.68
C ASP A 113 -20.30 0.57 -12.03
N SER A 114 -19.03 0.17 -12.07
CA SER A 114 -18.19 0.16 -13.28
C SER A 114 -17.96 -1.27 -13.80
N ASP A 115 -17.47 -1.37 -15.03
CA ASP A 115 -17.05 -2.66 -15.63
C ASP A 115 -15.80 -3.26 -14.96
N PHE A 116 -15.14 -2.51 -14.07
CA PHE A 116 -13.98 -2.99 -13.33
C PHE A 116 -14.40 -3.78 -12.09
N GLU A 117 -14.35 -5.12 -12.21
CA GLU A 117 -14.72 -6.03 -11.14
C GLU A 117 -13.96 -5.77 -9.83
N TYR A 118 -14.72 -5.69 -8.73
CA TYR A 118 -14.20 -5.52 -7.37
C TYR A 118 -13.25 -4.33 -7.18
N SER A 119 -13.34 -3.30 -8.02
CA SER A 119 -12.53 -2.08 -7.91
C SER A 119 -13.10 -1.10 -6.87
N THR A 120 -12.21 -0.38 -6.18
CA THR A 120 -12.60 0.77 -5.36
C THR A 120 -12.92 1.97 -6.23
N GLN A 121 -13.76 2.89 -5.73
CA GLN A 121 -14.11 4.09 -6.47
C GLN A 121 -12.86 4.87 -6.91
N SER A 122 -12.82 5.27 -8.17
CA SER A 122 -11.68 5.97 -8.83
C SER A 122 -10.48 5.12 -9.23
N TYR A 123 -10.47 3.81 -8.95
CA TYR A 123 -9.38 2.90 -9.28
C TYR A 123 -9.84 1.83 -10.27
N THR A 124 -8.93 1.32 -11.10
CA THR A 124 -9.26 0.29 -12.12
C THR A 124 -9.12 -1.15 -11.60
N GLY A 125 -8.40 -1.35 -10.49
CA GLY A 125 -8.12 -2.69 -9.95
C GLY A 125 -6.79 -3.28 -10.43
N TYR A 126 -6.21 -2.75 -11.50
CA TYR A 126 -4.92 -3.20 -12.06
C TYR A 126 -3.71 -2.54 -11.41
N GLU A 127 -3.91 -1.51 -10.57
CA GLU A 127 -2.83 -0.88 -9.86
C GLU A 127 -2.22 -1.86 -8.83
N PRO A 128 -0.90 -1.82 -8.57
CA PRO A 128 -0.26 -2.75 -7.65
C PRO A 128 -0.88 -2.77 -6.26
N THR A 129 -1.39 -1.63 -5.78
CA THR A 129 -2.06 -1.57 -4.48
C THR A 129 -3.47 -2.13 -4.54
N SER A 130 -4.25 -1.81 -5.57
CA SER A 130 -5.58 -2.39 -5.82
C SER A 130 -5.51 -3.90 -5.92
N MET A 131 -4.57 -4.45 -6.70
CA MET A 131 -4.38 -5.90 -6.81
C MET A 131 -4.06 -6.56 -5.47
N ARG A 132 -3.29 -5.90 -4.59
CA ARG A 132 -3.03 -6.41 -3.23
C ARG A 132 -4.28 -6.35 -2.36
N ALA A 133 -5.05 -5.28 -2.45
CA ALA A 133 -6.31 -5.13 -1.71
C ALA A 133 -7.33 -6.19 -2.11
N ILE A 134 -7.52 -6.43 -3.42
CA ILE A 134 -8.41 -7.46 -3.96
C ILE A 134 -8.00 -8.86 -3.46
N ARG A 135 -6.70 -9.21 -3.53
CA ARG A 135 -6.19 -10.49 -3.01
C ARG A 135 -6.42 -10.67 -1.52
N ALA A 136 -6.32 -9.58 -0.75
CA ALA A 136 -6.60 -9.57 0.68
C ALA A 136 -8.09 -9.44 0.99
N ARG A 137 -8.98 -9.42 -0.02
CA ARG A 137 -10.43 -9.17 0.11
C ARG A 137 -10.73 -7.92 0.94
N TYR A 138 -9.93 -6.86 0.73
CA TYR A 138 -10.02 -5.59 1.45
C TYR A 138 -9.88 -5.70 2.99
N ASN A 139 -9.31 -6.79 3.51
CA ASN A 139 -9.06 -6.93 4.93
C ASN A 139 -7.85 -6.04 5.35
N PRO A 140 -8.02 -5.06 6.24
CA PRO A 140 -6.98 -4.10 6.63
C PRO A 140 -5.75 -4.76 7.28
N PHE A 141 -5.98 -5.76 8.13
CA PHE A 141 -4.91 -6.49 8.82
C PHE A 141 -4.03 -7.25 7.83
N LEU A 142 -4.66 -8.00 6.90
CA LEU A 142 -3.94 -8.77 5.89
C LEU A 142 -3.21 -7.88 4.88
N GLN A 143 -3.82 -6.78 4.44
CA GLN A 143 -3.17 -5.80 3.56
C GLN A 143 -1.88 -5.26 4.20
N THR A 144 -1.96 -4.88 5.47
CA THR A 144 -0.84 -4.33 6.24
C THR A 144 0.25 -5.36 6.46
N ARG A 145 -0.08 -6.53 7.04
CA ARG A 145 0.89 -7.60 7.32
C ARG A 145 1.60 -8.07 6.05
N SER A 146 0.84 -8.31 4.97
CA SER A 146 1.40 -8.74 3.69
C SER A 146 2.40 -7.72 3.13
N ARG A 147 2.06 -6.43 3.20
CA ARG A 147 2.94 -5.36 2.72
C ARG A 147 4.21 -5.21 3.57
N ILE A 148 4.09 -5.29 4.89
CA ILE A 148 5.23 -5.22 5.80
C ILE A 148 6.18 -6.38 5.56
N THR A 149 5.67 -7.61 5.51
CA THR A 149 6.47 -8.81 5.22
C THR A 149 7.19 -8.70 3.88
N GLN A 150 6.49 -8.21 2.85
CA GLN A 150 7.10 -7.98 1.54
C GLN A 150 8.26 -6.96 1.60
N LEU A 151 8.10 -5.86 2.34
CA LEU A 151 9.15 -4.85 2.51
C LEU A 151 10.35 -5.40 3.29
N MET A 152 10.10 -6.17 4.36
CA MET A 152 11.15 -6.86 5.12
C MET A 152 11.94 -7.84 4.25
N GLN A 153 11.25 -8.63 3.42
CA GLN A 153 11.84 -9.60 2.50
C GLN A 153 12.73 -8.96 1.43
N LEU A 154 12.37 -7.75 0.99
CA LEU A 154 13.19 -6.94 0.09
C LEU A 154 14.37 -6.24 0.81
N GLY A 155 14.47 -6.41 2.14
CA GLY A 155 15.54 -5.84 2.96
C GLY A 155 15.36 -4.36 3.31
N HIS A 156 14.14 -3.82 3.19
CA HIS A 156 13.83 -2.46 3.66
C HIS A 156 13.69 -2.45 5.18
N ASN A 157 14.12 -1.35 5.81
CA ASN A 157 13.81 -1.12 7.22
C ASN A 157 12.32 -0.71 7.34
N VAL A 158 11.60 -1.35 8.26
CA VAL A 158 10.18 -1.14 8.53
C VAL A 158 9.91 -0.76 9.99
N ASP A 159 10.90 -0.22 10.71
CA ASP A 159 10.74 0.25 12.09
C ASP A 159 9.72 1.39 12.20
N LYS A 160 9.58 2.18 11.14
CA LYS A 160 8.68 3.32 11.03
C LYS A 160 7.77 3.15 9.83
N ILE A 161 6.46 3.24 10.04
CA ILE A 161 5.45 3.09 9.00
C ILE A 161 4.57 4.32 8.95
N GLU A 162 4.27 4.77 7.74
CA GLU A 162 3.22 5.73 7.47
C GLU A 162 2.15 5.05 6.61
N PHE A 163 0.91 5.09 7.07
CA PHE A 163 -0.22 4.54 6.33
C PHE A 163 -0.80 5.56 5.37
N ILE A 164 -1.28 5.08 4.22
CA ILE A 164 -2.12 5.87 3.31
C ILE A 164 -3.41 5.08 3.11
N VAL A 165 -4.52 5.60 3.62
CA VAL A 165 -5.86 5.04 3.48
C VAL A 165 -6.49 5.59 2.21
N MET A 166 -6.57 4.73 1.20
CA MET A 166 -7.09 5.05 -0.12
C MET A 166 -8.51 4.52 -0.30
N GLY A 167 -9.26 5.19 -1.17
CA GLY A 167 -10.66 4.83 -1.48
C GLY A 167 -11.59 6.03 -1.61
N GLY A 168 -11.06 7.26 -1.57
CA GLY A 168 -11.73 8.52 -1.90
C GLY A 168 -12.76 9.02 -0.89
N THR A 169 -13.57 8.14 -0.32
CA THR A 169 -14.68 8.48 0.59
C THR A 169 -14.74 7.59 1.83
N PHE A 170 -13.57 7.22 2.38
CA PHE A 170 -13.50 6.41 3.61
C PHE A 170 -14.37 6.97 4.75
N MET A 171 -14.41 8.29 4.90
CA MET A 171 -15.19 8.97 5.94
C MET A 171 -16.70 8.90 5.75
N SER A 172 -17.20 8.51 4.58
CA SER A 172 -18.65 8.29 4.38
C SER A 172 -19.12 6.91 4.82
N LEU A 173 -18.20 6.03 5.23
CA LEU A 173 -18.55 4.69 5.72
C LEU A 173 -19.06 4.75 7.18
N PRO A 174 -19.86 3.75 7.61
CA PRO A 174 -20.35 3.67 8.98
C PRO A 174 -19.22 3.70 10.02
N GLU A 175 -19.47 4.32 11.18
CA GLU A 175 -18.48 4.50 12.25
C GLU A 175 -17.85 3.17 12.69
N ASP A 176 -18.67 2.13 12.89
CA ASP A 176 -18.20 0.78 13.25
C ASP A 176 -17.19 0.20 12.25
N TYR A 177 -17.40 0.46 10.94
CA TYR A 177 -16.48 0.01 9.91
C TYR A 177 -15.18 0.80 9.94
N ARG A 178 -15.26 2.12 10.19
CA ARG A 178 -14.09 3.00 10.28
C ARG A 178 -13.23 2.63 11.50
N ASP A 179 -13.84 2.42 12.66
CA ASP A 179 -13.18 1.90 13.87
C ASP A 179 -12.52 0.54 13.59
N TYR A 180 -13.29 -0.43 13.06
CA TYR A 180 -12.75 -1.73 12.68
C TYR A 180 -11.54 -1.60 11.75
N PHE A 181 -11.63 -0.73 10.74
CA PHE A 181 -10.57 -0.58 9.76
C PHE A 181 -9.29 -0.05 10.38
N ILE A 182 -9.37 1.10 11.08
CA ILE A 182 -8.20 1.76 11.70
C ILE A 182 -7.58 0.90 12.79
N ARG A 183 -8.40 0.31 13.67
CA ARG A 183 -7.94 -0.60 14.72
C ARG A 183 -7.10 -1.74 14.15
N ASN A 184 -7.57 -2.37 13.08
CA ASN A 184 -6.85 -3.48 12.45
C ASN A 184 -5.52 -3.05 11.78
N LEU A 185 -5.37 -1.78 11.37
CA LEU A 185 -4.07 -1.26 10.91
C LEU A 185 -3.06 -1.22 12.05
N HIS A 186 -3.47 -0.70 13.22
CA HIS A 186 -2.63 -0.66 14.42
C HIS A 186 -2.33 -2.06 14.98
N ASP A 187 -3.34 -2.94 15.02
CA ASP A 187 -3.21 -4.33 15.46
C ASP A 187 -2.26 -5.14 14.56
N ALA A 188 -2.22 -4.84 13.26
CA ALA A 188 -1.23 -5.42 12.36
C ALA A 188 0.21 -5.01 12.69
N LEU A 189 0.43 -3.87 13.34
CA LEU A 189 1.75 -3.43 13.81
C LEU A 189 2.09 -3.99 15.19
N SER A 190 1.15 -3.97 16.13
CA SER A 190 1.36 -4.40 17.52
C SER A 190 1.33 -5.91 17.68
N GLY A 191 0.54 -6.62 16.87
CA GLY A 191 0.21 -8.03 17.06
C GLY A 191 -0.85 -8.29 18.14
N HIS A 192 -1.39 -7.23 18.74
CA HIS A 192 -2.51 -7.30 19.68
C HIS A 192 -3.85 -7.38 18.93
N ILE A 193 -4.90 -7.86 19.57
CA ILE A 193 -6.27 -7.79 19.05
C ILE A 193 -7.02 -6.84 19.97
N SER A 194 -7.27 -5.63 19.50
CA SER A 194 -7.86 -4.57 20.31
C SER A 194 -9.38 -4.60 20.20
N THR A 195 -10.10 -3.94 21.11
CA THR A 195 -11.57 -3.82 21.09
C THR A 195 -12.05 -2.54 20.42
N ASN A 196 -11.26 -1.47 20.51
CA ASN A 196 -11.54 -0.14 19.95
C ASN A 196 -10.23 0.52 19.44
N VAL A 197 -10.35 1.63 18.70
CA VAL A 197 -9.17 2.36 18.18
C VAL A 197 -8.26 2.89 19.28
N ALA A 198 -8.78 3.43 20.38
CA ALA A 198 -7.96 4.03 21.44
C ALA A 198 -7.01 3.00 22.08
N GLU A 199 -7.52 1.79 22.33
CA GLU A 199 -6.70 0.66 22.77
C GLU A 199 -5.64 0.30 21.72
N ALA A 200 -6.04 0.20 20.46
CA ALA A 200 -5.13 -0.15 19.37
C ALA A 200 -3.97 0.83 19.23
N VAL A 201 -4.24 2.14 19.34
CA VAL A 201 -3.24 3.20 19.34
C VAL A 201 -2.29 3.04 20.52
N ALA A 202 -2.80 2.85 21.74
CA ALA A 202 -1.98 2.68 22.94
C ALA A 202 -1.03 1.46 22.87
N PHE A 203 -1.49 0.34 22.30
CA PHE A 203 -0.62 -0.83 22.05
C PHE A 203 0.35 -0.59 20.89
N SER A 204 -0.06 0.11 19.84
CA SER A 204 0.78 0.47 18.70
C SER A 204 1.95 1.37 19.12
N GLU A 205 1.71 2.30 20.04
CA GLU A 205 2.76 3.16 20.64
C GLU A 205 3.85 2.38 21.36
N ARG A 206 3.60 1.15 21.79
CA ARG A 206 4.58 0.27 22.46
C ARG A 206 5.19 -0.77 21.50
N SER A 207 4.67 -0.90 20.29
CA SER A 207 5.18 -1.84 19.28
C SER A 207 6.61 -1.49 18.86
N ARG A 208 7.36 -2.51 18.42
CA ARG A 208 8.67 -2.31 17.77
C ARG A 208 8.53 -1.54 16.45
N VAL A 209 7.44 -1.79 15.72
CA VAL A 209 7.12 -1.09 14.48
C VAL A 209 6.15 0.04 14.81
N LYS A 210 6.59 1.29 14.63
CA LYS A 210 5.81 2.48 14.99
C LYS A 210 4.98 2.96 13.81
N CYS A 211 3.72 3.29 14.08
CA CYS A 211 2.94 4.16 13.20
C CYS A 211 3.40 5.60 13.44
N ILE A 212 4.00 6.23 12.42
CA ILE A 212 4.44 7.63 12.47
C ILE A 212 3.34 8.58 12.00
N GLY A 213 2.43 8.09 11.17
CA GLY A 213 1.34 8.88 10.66
C GLY A 213 0.37 8.07 9.83
N ILE A 214 -0.85 8.57 9.74
CA ILE A 214 -1.88 8.06 8.84
C ILE A 214 -2.29 9.22 7.94
N THR A 215 -2.26 8.95 6.64
CA THR A 215 -2.80 9.82 5.61
C THR A 215 -4.16 9.28 5.18
N ILE A 216 -5.20 10.09 5.25
CA ILE A 216 -6.54 9.70 4.81
C ILE A 216 -6.89 10.46 3.53
N GLU A 217 -7.38 9.77 2.50
CA GLU A 217 -7.97 10.41 1.32
C GLU A 217 -9.47 10.67 1.57
N THR A 218 -9.92 11.90 1.30
CA THR A 218 -11.33 12.25 1.43
C THR A 218 -11.81 13.28 0.40
N ARG A 219 -13.12 13.51 0.38
CA ARG A 219 -13.76 14.62 -0.34
C ARG A 219 -13.90 15.82 0.58
N PRO A 220 -13.85 17.06 0.05
CA PRO A 220 -14.07 18.28 0.85
C PRO A 220 -15.35 18.25 1.70
N ASP A 221 -16.42 17.64 1.18
CA ASP A 221 -17.72 17.53 1.88
C ASP A 221 -17.66 16.71 3.18
N TYR A 222 -16.65 15.84 3.31
CA TYR A 222 -16.44 14.94 4.44
C TYR A 222 -15.32 15.43 5.36
N CYS A 223 -15.16 16.74 5.47
CA CYS A 223 -14.18 17.40 6.34
C CYS A 223 -14.79 18.38 7.35
N GLN A 224 -16.05 18.16 7.74
CA GLN A 224 -16.70 18.92 8.82
C GLN A 224 -15.97 18.69 10.16
N PRO A 225 -16.13 19.59 11.16
CA PRO A 225 -15.44 19.49 12.46
C PRO A 225 -15.54 18.10 13.11
N LYS A 226 -16.73 17.49 13.12
CA LYS A 226 -16.94 16.12 13.62
C LYS A 226 -16.01 15.10 12.94
N HIS A 227 -15.88 15.17 11.61
CA HIS A 227 -15.03 14.24 10.86
C HIS A 227 -13.55 14.46 11.17
N LEU A 228 -13.13 15.70 11.43
CA LEU A 228 -11.75 16.02 11.78
C LEU A 228 -11.41 15.51 13.18
N ASP A 229 -12.30 15.68 14.16
CA ASP A 229 -12.14 15.12 15.51
C ASP A 229 -11.98 13.58 15.46
N GLU A 230 -12.80 12.92 14.63
CA GLU A 230 -12.70 11.48 14.39
C GLU A 230 -11.35 11.11 13.74
N MET A 231 -10.91 11.85 12.71
CA MET A 231 -9.60 11.62 12.08
C MET A 231 -8.45 11.78 13.08
N LEU A 232 -8.50 12.80 13.94
CA LEU A 232 -7.51 12.99 15.00
C LEU A 232 -7.52 11.81 15.97
N SER A 233 -8.70 11.34 16.37
CA SER A 233 -8.84 10.15 17.23
C SER A 233 -8.26 8.88 16.61
N TYR A 234 -8.25 8.78 15.27
CA TYR A 234 -7.65 7.68 14.54
C TYR A 234 -6.12 7.75 14.46
N GLY A 235 -5.50 8.86 14.87
CA GLY A 235 -4.07 9.12 14.67
C GLY A 235 -3.75 9.61 13.24
N CYS A 236 -4.73 10.22 12.56
CA CYS A 236 -4.52 10.88 11.28
C CYS A 236 -3.62 12.10 11.47
N THR A 237 -2.57 12.17 10.66
CA THR A 237 -1.57 13.26 10.69
C THR A 237 -1.60 14.08 9.41
N ARG A 238 -2.21 13.55 8.34
CA ARG A 238 -2.27 14.19 7.03
C ARG A 238 -3.58 13.85 6.34
N LEU A 239 -4.20 14.86 5.74
CA LEU A 239 -5.44 14.70 4.98
C LEU A 239 -5.17 15.06 3.53
N GLU A 240 -5.53 14.17 2.60
CA GLU A 240 -5.44 14.42 1.16
C GLU A 240 -6.84 14.61 0.60
N ILE A 241 -7.05 15.75 -0.09
CA ILE A 241 -8.38 16.17 -0.53
C ILE A 241 -8.43 16.28 -2.04
N GLY A 242 -9.43 15.61 -2.62
CA GLY A 242 -9.72 15.71 -4.05
C GLY A 242 -10.41 17.01 -4.43
N VAL A 243 -9.70 18.14 -4.43
CA VAL A 243 -10.18 19.44 -4.92
C VAL A 243 -10.48 19.38 -6.42
N GLN A 244 -9.52 18.88 -7.21
CA GLN A 244 -9.54 18.69 -8.67
C GLN A 244 -9.57 20.00 -9.49
N SER A 245 -10.44 20.95 -9.15
CA SER A 245 -10.51 22.27 -9.77
C SER A 245 -10.82 23.36 -8.74
N THR A 246 -10.28 24.56 -8.95
CA THR A 246 -10.61 25.78 -8.20
C THR A 246 -11.67 26.64 -8.91
N TYR A 247 -12.20 26.18 -10.03
CA TYR A 247 -13.25 26.88 -10.79
C TYR A 247 -14.61 26.22 -10.58
N GLU A 248 -15.61 27.02 -10.22
CA GLU A 248 -16.96 26.55 -9.88
C GLU A 248 -17.71 25.94 -11.08
N ASP A 249 -17.51 26.50 -12.27
CA ASP A 249 -18.06 25.97 -13.51
C ASP A 249 -17.55 24.55 -13.80
N VAL A 250 -16.24 24.32 -13.70
CA VAL A 250 -15.63 23.00 -13.90
C VAL A 250 -16.14 22.00 -12.84
N ALA A 251 -16.22 22.40 -11.57
CA ALA A 251 -16.71 21.54 -10.50
C ALA A 251 -18.18 21.12 -10.73
N ARG A 252 -19.02 22.05 -11.18
CA ARG A 252 -20.42 21.79 -11.52
C ARG A 252 -20.55 20.90 -12.75
N ASP A 253 -19.87 21.25 -13.84
CA ASP A 253 -20.03 20.60 -15.14
C ASP A 253 -19.43 19.17 -15.15
N THR A 254 -18.45 18.89 -14.28
CA THR A 254 -17.90 17.54 -14.06
C THR A 254 -18.65 16.71 -13.02
N ASN A 255 -19.78 17.22 -12.51
CA ASN A 255 -20.59 16.57 -11.49
C ASN A 255 -19.79 16.20 -10.23
N ARG A 256 -18.95 17.13 -9.75
CA ARG A 256 -18.04 16.90 -8.62
C ARG A 256 -18.79 16.73 -7.29
N GLY A 257 -19.98 17.32 -7.18
CA GLY A 257 -20.87 17.24 -6.02
C GLY A 257 -20.51 18.15 -4.85
N HIS A 258 -19.71 19.21 -5.08
CA HIS A 258 -19.33 20.22 -4.09
C HIS A 258 -19.03 21.57 -4.76
N THR A 259 -18.91 22.63 -3.95
CA THR A 259 -18.53 23.98 -4.40
C THR A 259 -17.11 24.34 -3.97
N VAL A 260 -16.45 25.21 -4.73
CA VAL A 260 -15.09 25.69 -4.42
C VAL A 260 -15.05 26.46 -3.09
N CYS A 261 -16.15 27.13 -2.71
CA CYS A 261 -16.27 27.81 -1.41
C CYS A 261 -16.03 26.85 -0.20
N LEU A 262 -16.42 25.58 -0.32
CA LEU A 262 -16.17 24.57 0.72
C LEU A 262 -14.67 24.31 0.91
N HIS A 263 -13.86 24.43 -0.15
CA HIS A 263 -12.41 24.27 -0.05
C HIS A 263 -11.78 25.34 0.86
N ALA A 264 -12.17 26.59 0.68
CA ALA A 264 -11.63 27.72 1.45
C ALA A 264 -12.02 27.61 2.93
N THR A 265 -13.28 27.30 3.21
CA THR A 265 -13.79 27.09 4.58
C THR A 265 -13.02 25.98 5.28
N PHE A 266 -12.78 24.87 4.59
CA PHE A 266 -12.01 23.75 5.11
C PHE A 266 -10.55 24.13 5.42
N ILE A 267 -9.85 24.82 4.50
CA ILE A 267 -8.45 25.19 4.71
C ILE A 267 -8.32 26.08 5.95
N VAL A 268 -9.25 27.03 6.13
CA VAL A 268 -9.30 27.87 7.34
C VAL A 268 -9.49 27.01 8.58
N LEU A 269 -10.37 26.02 8.54
CA LEU A 269 -10.70 25.18 9.69
C LEU A 269 -9.54 24.27 10.14
N ILE A 270 -8.66 23.83 9.24
CA ILE A 270 -7.44 23.08 9.60
C ILE A 270 -6.34 23.98 10.17
N LEU A 271 -6.28 25.24 9.74
CA LEU A 271 -5.24 26.19 10.17
C LEU A 271 -5.60 26.93 11.48
N SER A 272 -6.82 26.74 11.99
CA SER A 272 -7.33 27.36 13.22
C SER A 272 -7.15 26.45 14.43
#